data_AF-F7NDS5-F1
#
_entry.id   AF-F7NDS5-F1
#
_cell.length_a   1.000
_cell.length_b   1.000
_cell.length_c   1.000
_cell.angle_alpha   90.00
_cell.angle_beta   90.00
_cell.angle_gamma   90.00
#
_symmetry.space_group_name_H-M   'P 1'
#
loop_
_entity.id
_entity.type
_entity.pdbx_description
1 polymer ?
#
loop_
_entity_poly.entity_id
_entity_poly.type
_entity_poly.pdbx_seq_one_letter_code
_entity_poly.pdbx_strand_id
1 'polypeptide(L)'
;MAKKTPGAAGEPRSEKTSRDIQNWLIGKLAERLKVEQQKIDVREPLYNYGLDSVESVTITGELGEWLGRDVSPTLVWDYPTIEGITRFLTGKPDQPVVGDTARNKPSVEPIAIIGIGCRFPGAQGHKAFWQLLQNGVDAIREAPPGYQRAGRSTGNRNADREQNGWGGFLEAIDEFDAPFFGISPREAVSMDPQQRLLLEVAWEALEDAGQVPERLAGQPVGVFVGVSGYEYGTLLNQFTTQDIYTATGNALSIVSNRISYLFNFQGPSLSVDTACSSSLVAVHLACQSLRNGESAMALAGGVNLLLSPELTTAFAKAGMLASDGRCKTFAAEANGYVRGEGAGVVVLKPLSRALADGDMIYALIAGSAVNQDGRSNGLTAPNGRAQEQVLLDAYRQAGVSPGQIQYIEAHGTGTSLGDPIEAKALGKVLALDRSPQHPCLIGSAKTNIGHLEAAAGIAGIIKVALAIKHRQIPASLHFTNPNPYIPFADLPLRVQTELGSWPDTSVPALAGVSSFGFGGTNAHIVLKGFQPVTIKNTAWRPVYRKRTICCLSPLPDSKPCRSWPGLTGTI
;
A
#
# COMPACT_ATOMS: atom_id res chain seq x y z
N MET A 1 17.11 53.90 -55.30
CA MET A 1 17.68 52.72 -54.60
C MET A 1 16.56 52.00 -53.85
N ALA A 2 16.64 50.68 -53.82
CA ALA A 2 15.54 49.70 -53.76
C ALA A 2 14.51 49.81 -52.62
N LYS A 3 13.24 49.54 -52.98
CA LYS A 3 12.13 49.20 -52.10
C LYS A 3 12.44 47.91 -51.33
N LYS A 4 12.27 47.92 -50.01
CA LYS A 4 12.25 46.72 -49.16
C LYS A 4 10.94 45.96 -49.39
N THR A 5 11.05 44.72 -49.86
CA THR A 5 9.99 43.71 -49.87
C THR A 5 9.75 43.22 -48.43
N PRO A 6 8.50 43.05 -47.96
CA PRO A 6 8.23 42.36 -46.70
C PRO A 6 8.53 40.86 -46.87
N GLY A 7 9.31 40.31 -45.94
CA GLY A 7 9.55 38.87 -45.84
C GLY A 7 8.25 38.13 -45.54
N ALA A 8 8.12 36.96 -46.16
CA ALA A 8 6.97 36.08 -46.10
C ALA A 8 6.53 35.78 -44.66
N ALA A 9 5.24 35.91 -44.40
CA ALA A 9 4.57 35.27 -43.29
C ALA A 9 4.78 33.76 -43.43
N GLY A 10 5.31 33.11 -42.39
CA GLY A 10 5.37 31.65 -42.33
C GLY A 10 3.98 31.06 -42.48
N GLU A 11 3.84 30.08 -43.36
CA GLU A 11 2.61 29.32 -43.54
C GLU A 11 2.12 28.77 -42.17
N PRO A 12 0.81 28.78 -41.90
CA PRO A 12 0.26 28.07 -40.75
C PRO A 12 0.59 26.58 -40.92
N ARG A 13 1.41 26.00 -40.03
CA ARG A 13 1.63 24.56 -39.98
C ARG A 13 0.26 23.88 -39.89
N SER A 14 -0.10 23.09 -40.91
CA SER A 14 -1.38 22.42 -40.94
C SER A 14 -1.51 21.50 -39.73
N GLU A 15 -2.55 21.72 -38.93
CA GLU A 15 -2.85 20.90 -37.77
C GLU A 15 -3.15 19.47 -38.25
N LYS A 16 -2.38 18.50 -37.76
CA LYS A 16 -2.49 17.09 -38.20
C LYS A 16 -3.84 16.52 -37.76
N THR A 17 -4.58 15.92 -38.69
CA THR A 17 -5.87 15.31 -38.37
C THR A 17 -5.71 13.99 -37.62
N SER A 18 -6.78 13.50 -37.00
CA SER A 18 -6.77 12.17 -36.33
C SER A 18 -6.35 11.05 -37.29
N ARG A 19 -6.75 11.16 -38.57
CA ARG A 19 -6.39 10.17 -39.59
C ARG A 19 -4.90 10.23 -39.95
N ASP A 20 -4.31 11.43 -39.97
CA ASP A 20 -2.88 11.59 -40.24
C ASP A 20 -2.03 10.98 -39.13
N ILE A 21 -2.42 11.19 -37.87
CA ILE A 21 -1.73 10.64 -36.69
C ILE A 21 -1.86 9.11 -36.65
N GLN A 22 -3.05 8.57 -36.90
CA GLN A 22 -3.25 7.11 -36.98
C GLN A 22 -2.40 6.49 -38.09
N ASN A 23 -2.43 7.06 -39.29
CA ASN A 23 -1.67 6.55 -40.42
C ASN A 23 -0.16 6.64 -40.17
N TRP A 24 0.30 7.71 -39.53
CA TRP A 24 1.72 7.86 -39.16
C TRP A 24 2.14 6.77 -38.16
N LEU A 25 1.34 6.55 -37.11
CA LEU A 25 1.61 5.50 -36.11
C LEU A 25 1.58 4.11 -36.73
N ILE A 26 0.54 3.78 -37.52
CA ILE A 26 0.45 2.50 -38.24
C ILE A 26 1.66 2.32 -39.16
N GLY A 27 2.05 3.34 -39.91
CA GLY A 27 3.19 3.29 -40.82
C GLY A 27 4.51 3.03 -40.10
N LYS A 28 4.76 3.76 -39.01
CA LYS A 28 5.97 3.60 -38.19
C LYS A 28 6.05 2.25 -37.50
N LEU A 29 4.93 1.73 -37.02
CA LEU A 29 4.83 0.42 -36.42
C LEU A 29 5.03 -0.69 -37.46
N ALA A 30 4.39 -0.58 -38.63
CA ALA A 30 4.55 -1.54 -39.72
C ALA A 30 6.02 -1.63 -40.19
N GLU A 31 6.68 -0.47 -40.32
CA GLU A 31 8.10 -0.38 -40.71
C GLU A 31 9.00 -1.11 -39.70
N ARG A 32 8.85 -0.82 -38.40
CA ARG A 32 9.71 -1.38 -37.35
C ARG A 32 9.48 -2.88 -37.14
N LEU A 33 8.21 -3.29 -37.15
CA LEU A 33 7.80 -4.65 -36.87
C LEU A 33 7.88 -5.57 -38.09
N LYS A 34 8.16 -4.99 -39.28
CA LYS A 34 8.17 -5.69 -40.57
C LYS A 34 6.87 -6.46 -40.83
N VAL A 35 5.75 -5.88 -40.43
CA VAL A 35 4.39 -6.41 -40.65
C VAL A 35 3.63 -5.51 -41.61
N GLU A 36 2.66 -6.08 -42.33
CA GLU A 36 1.77 -5.30 -43.19
C GLU A 36 0.91 -4.35 -42.33
N GLN A 37 0.74 -3.11 -42.79
CA GLN A 37 -0.07 -2.09 -42.10
C GLN A 37 -1.50 -2.57 -41.75
N GLN A 38 -2.04 -3.47 -42.57
CA GLN A 38 -3.39 -4.04 -42.40
C GLN A 38 -3.52 -5.00 -41.21
N LYS A 39 -2.40 -5.51 -40.69
CA LYS A 39 -2.35 -6.39 -39.50
C LYS A 39 -2.25 -5.62 -38.19
N ILE A 40 -2.13 -4.30 -38.25
CA ILE A 40 -2.06 -3.43 -37.08
C ILE A 40 -3.48 -2.96 -36.76
N ASP A 41 -4.02 -3.48 -35.68
CA ASP A 41 -5.29 -3.05 -35.10
C ASP A 41 -5.04 -1.83 -34.22
N VAL A 42 -5.75 -0.75 -34.53
CA VAL A 42 -5.64 0.52 -33.82
C VAL A 42 -6.13 0.46 -32.37
N ARG A 43 -6.86 -0.60 -32.00
CA ARG A 43 -7.39 -0.86 -30.64
C ARG A 43 -6.55 -1.83 -29.83
N GLU A 44 -5.55 -2.44 -30.46
CA GLU A 44 -4.68 -3.39 -29.80
C GLU A 44 -3.56 -2.64 -29.06
N PRO A 45 -3.20 -3.06 -27.83
CA PRO A 45 -2.11 -2.46 -27.09
C PRO A 45 -0.80 -2.56 -27.85
N LEU A 46 -0.05 -1.46 -27.86
CA LEU A 46 1.23 -1.35 -28.55
C LEU A 46 2.24 -2.42 -28.08
N TYR A 47 2.23 -2.79 -26.80
CA TYR A 47 3.06 -3.91 -26.30
C TYR A 47 2.81 -5.26 -27.00
N ASN A 48 1.57 -5.58 -27.42
CA ASN A 48 1.27 -6.86 -28.08
C ASN A 48 1.93 -6.97 -29.47
N TYR A 49 2.37 -5.85 -30.00
CA TYR A 49 3.15 -5.79 -31.22
C TYR A 49 4.66 -5.94 -30.99
N GLY A 50 5.11 -6.15 -29.75
CA GLY A 50 6.51 -6.38 -29.42
C GLY A 50 7.31 -5.12 -29.10
N LEU A 51 6.64 -3.99 -28.87
CA LEU A 51 7.30 -2.74 -28.48
C LEU A 51 7.85 -2.84 -27.05
N ASP A 52 9.17 -2.72 -26.93
CA ASP A 52 9.82 -2.59 -25.63
C ASP A 52 9.81 -1.12 -25.13
N SER A 53 10.36 -0.89 -23.94
CA SER A 53 10.39 0.43 -23.31
C SER A 53 11.29 1.44 -24.07
N VAL A 54 12.33 0.97 -24.75
CA VAL A 54 13.26 1.82 -25.51
C VAL A 54 12.62 2.25 -26.82
N GLU A 55 11.98 1.32 -27.52
CA GLU A 55 11.24 1.60 -28.75
C GLU A 55 10.05 2.53 -28.50
N SER A 56 9.34 2.35 -27.38
CA SER A 56 8.23 3.21 -27.00
C SER A 56 8.66 4.67 -26.77
N VAL A 57 9.78 4.90 -26.07
CA VAL A 57 10.36 6.25 -25.91
C VAL A 57 10.79 6.83 -27.27
N THR A 58 11.41 6.02 -28.12
CA THR A 58 11.87 6.45 -29.46
C THR A 58 10.69 6.88 -30.33
N ILE A 59 9.60 6.10 -30.35
CA ILE A 59 8.38 6.42 -31.11
C ILE A 59 7.74 7.70 -30.57
N THR A 60 7.68 7.90 -29.25
CA THR A 60 7.14 9.14 -28.69
C THR A 60 7.98 10.37 -29.06
N GLY A 61 9.31 10.23 -29.10
CA GLY A 61 10.22 11.30 -29.53
C GLY A 61 10.03 11.65 -31.00
N GLU A 62 10.03 10.65 -31.89
CA GLU A 62 9.77 10.85 -33.33
C GLU A 62 8.38 11.45 -33.59
N LEU A 63 7.38 11.06 -32.80
CA LEU A 63 6.03 11.61 -32.87
C LEU A 63 5.99 13.08 -32.45
N GLY A 64 6.74 13.46 -31.41
CA GLY A 64 6.89 14.84 -30.98
C GLY A 64 7.56 15.72 -32.04
N GLU A 65 8.65 15.22 -32.64
CA GLU A 65 9.32 15.88 -33.76
C GLU A 65 8.38 16.08 -34.96
N TRP A 66 7.64 15.03 -35.34
CA TRP A 66 6.71 15.08 -36.47
C TRP A 66 5.52 16.02 -36.24
N LEU A 67 5.01 16.08 -35.01
CA LEU A 67 3.95 17.00 -34.60
C LEU A 67 4.45 18.42 -34.33
N GLY A 68 5.76 18.61 -34.17
CA GLY A 68 6.37 19.89 -33.82
C GLY A 68 5.97 20.39 -32.43
N ARG A 69 5.70 19.48 -31.48
CA ARG A 69 5.37 19.79 -30.08
C ARG A 69 5.99 18.76 -29.14
N ASP A 70 6.18 19.13 -27.89
CA ASP A 70 6.66 18.20 -26.88
C ASP A 70 5.59 17.14 -26.58
N VAL A 71 6.02 15.88 -26.52
CA VAL A 71 5.16 14.71 -26.30
C VAL A 71 5.76 13.91 -25.15
N SER A 72 4.98 13.70 -24.09
CA SER A 72 5.49 13.01 -22.92
C SER A 72 5.99 11.61 -23.27
N PRO A 73 7.17 11.19 -22.78
CA PRO A 73 7.68 9.85 -23.02
C PRO A 73 6.79 8.75 -22.40
N THR A 74 5.87 9.08 -21.49
CA THR A 74 4.89 8.12 -20.94
C THR A 74 3.60 8.01 -21.76
N LEU A 75 3.46 8.74 -22.88
CA LEU A 75 2.22 8.79 -23.65
C LEU A 75 1.70 7.41 -24.05
N VAL A 76 2.58 6.52 -24.50
CA VAL A 76 2.26 5.15 -24.92
C VAL A 76 1.78 4.29 -23.74
N TRP A 77 2.11 4.64 -22.50
CA TRP A 77 1.63 3.96 -21.30
C TRP A 77 0.28 4.52 -20.85
N ASP A 78 0.11 5.84 -20.92
CA ASP A 78 -1.13 6.53 -20.57
C ASP A 78 -2.26 6.23 -21.59
N TYR A 79 -1.88 5.96 -22.84
CA TYR A 79 -2.76 5.64 -23.97
C TYR A 79 -2.18 4.45 -24.75
N PRO A 80 -2.43 3.20 -24.35
CA PRO A 80 -1.75 2.03 -24.90
C PRO A 80 -2.13 1.67 -26.33
N THR A 81 -3.06 2.37 -26.97
CA THR A 81 -3.57 2.05 -28.31
C THR A 81 -3.38 3.23 -29.26
N ILE A 82 -3.21 2.95 -30.55
CA ILE A 82 -3.10 3.98 -31.61
C ILE A 82 -4.35 4.88 -31.58
N GLU A 83 -5.52 4.30 -31.35
CA GLU A 83 -6.78 5.03 -31.17
C GLU A 83 -6.70 5.98 -29.97
N GLY A 84 -6.24 5.50 -28.81
CA GLY A 84 -6.10 6.28 -27.59
C GLY A 84 -5.12 7.45 -27.74
N ILE A 85 -3.95 7.19 -28.32
CA ILE A 85 -2.92 8.20 -28.60
C ILE A 85 -3.47 9.27 -29.53
N THR A 86 -4.07 8.86 -30.64
CA THR A 86 -4.65 9.77 -31.63
C THR A 86 -5.72 10.65 -30.98
N ARG A 87 -6.62 10.04 -30.20
CA ARG A 87 -7.72 10.72 -29.53
C ARG A 87 -7.20 11.78 -28.56
N PHE A 88 -6.20 11.45 -27.74
CA PHE A 88 -5.54 12.39 -26.84
C PHE A 88 -4.90 13.56 -27.61
N LEU A 89 -4.11 13.23 -28.62
CA LEU A 89 -3.32 14.20 -29.38
C LEU A 89 -4.18 15.17 -30.22
N THR A 90 -5.39 14.78 -30.59
CA THR A 90 -6.33 15.61 -31.37
C THR A 90 -7.34 16.39 -30.53
N GLY A 91 -7.17 16.43 -29.21
CA GLY A 91 -7.99 17.28 -28.35
C GLY A 91 -9.47 16.87 -28.28
N LYS A 92 -9.80 15.63 -28.66
CA LYS A 92 -11.07 14.98 -28.28
C LYS A 92 -10.78 14.07 -27.10
N PRO A 93 -10.52 14.60 -25.88
CA PRO A 93 -10.39 13.73 -24.74
C PRO A 93 -11.67 12.88 -24.65
N ASP A 94 -11.54 11.62 -24.25
CA ASP A 94 -12.56 11.10 -23.33
C ASP A 94 -12.54 12.10 -22.20
N GLN A 95 -13.44 13.09 -22.25
CA GLN A 95 -13.92 13.69 -21.04
C GLN A 95 -14.31 12.46 -20.22
N PRO A 96 -13.68 12.22 -19.05
CA PRO A 96 -14.36 11.37 -18.09
C PRO A 96 -15.78 11.94 -18.06
N VAL A 97 -16.78 11.08 -18.19
CA VAL A 97 -18.15 11.48 -17.91
C VAL A 97 -18.10 11.90 -16.45
N VAL A 98 -17.74 13.15 -16.22
CA VAL A 98 -18.00 13.89 -15.01
C VAL A 98 -19.49 14.06 -15.12
N GLY A 99 -20.20 13.00 -14.74
CA GLY A 99 -21.61 13.09 -14.43
C GLY A 99 -21.67 14.19 -13.40
N ASP A 100 -22.16 15.35 -13.84
CA ASP A 100 -22.49 16.49 -13.02
C ASP A 100 -23.54 16.03 -12.01
N THR A 101 -23.02 15.45 -10.94
CA THR A 101 -23.72 15.06 -9.73
C THR A 101 -22.97 15.67 -8.56
N ALA A 102 -22.60 16.94 -8.70
CA ALA A 102 -22.57 17.87 -7.58
C ALA A 102 -24.01 18.09 -7.06
N ARG A 103 -24.67 17.01 -6.65
CA ARG A 103 -25.82 17.03 -5.75
C ARG A 103 -25.37 16.35 -4.48
N ASN A 104 -24.81 17.17 -3.59
CA ASN A 104 -24.95 17.11 -2.15
C ASN A 104 -25.38 15.73 -1.62
N LYS A 105 -24.53 14.71 -1.76
CA LYS A 105 -24.67 13.49 -0.97
C LYS A 105 -24.33 13.89 0.47
N PRO A 106 -25.12 13.45 1.47
CA PRO A 106 -24.76 13.70 2.86
C PRO A 106 -23.33 13.21 3.09
N SER A 107 -22.54 14.01 3.82
CA SER A 107 -21.17 13.65 4.18
C SER A 107 -21.20 12.25 4.81
N VAL A 108 -20.54 11.29 4.17
CA VAL A 108 -20.48 9.93 4.69
C VAL A 108 -19.73 10.00 6.02
N GLU A 109 -20.31 9.39 7.05
CA GLU A 109 -19.71 9.38 8.38
C GLU A 109 -18.27 8.82 8.30
N PRO A 110 -17.27 9.53 8.85
CA PRO A 110 -15.91 9.03 8.91
C PRO A 110 -15.82 7.77 9.78
N ILE A 111 -14.89 6.89 9.42
CA ILE A 111 -14.59 5.67 10.19
C ILE A 111 -13.37 5.94 11.06
N ALA A 112 -13.49 5.74 12.37
CA ALA A 112 -12.40 5.91 13.33
C ALA A 112 -11.49 4.67 13.35
N ILE A 113 -10.17 4.90 13.33
CA ILE A 113 -9.16 3.90 13.67
C ILE A 113 -8.95 3.97 15.18
N ILE A 114 -9.41 2.94 15.90
CA ILE A 114 -9.43 2.94 17.37
C ILE A 114 -8.34 2.07 18.01
N GLY A 115 -7.75 1.12 17.26
CA GLY A 115 -6.61 0.33 17.73
C GLY A 115 -5.76 -0.19 16.58
N ILE A 116 -4.50 -0.48 16.89
CA ILE A 116 -3.48 -0.90 15.92
C ILE A 116 -2.63 -2.04 16.49
N GLY A 117 -2.60 -3.18 15.78
CA GLY A 117 -1.63 -4.25 15.96
C GLY A 117 -0.74 -4.37 14.71
N CYS A 118 0.56 -4.64 14.89
CA CYS A 118 1.43 -4.97 13.77
C CYS A 118 2.71 -5.73 14.15
N ARG A 119 3.27 -6.43 13.16
CA ARG A 119 4.58 -7.06 13.16
C ARG A 119 5.27 -6.72 11.85
N PHE A 120 6.31 -5.91 11.91
CA PHE A 120 7.08 -5.48 10.74
C PHE A 120 8.58 -5.74 10.96
N PRO A 121 9.40 -5.79 9.90
CA PRO A 121 10.84 -6.00 10.01
C PRO A 121 11.46 -4.97 10.96
N GLY A 122 12.19 -5.45 11.97
CA GLY A 122 12.80 -4.61 13.01
C GLY A 122 11.84 -3.96 14.01
N ALA A 123 10.53 -4.26 13.96
CA ALA A 123 9.53 -3.62 14.82
C ALA A 123 8.38 -4.56 15.23
N GLN A 124 8.32 -4.86 16.54
CA GLN A 124 7.17 -5.55 17.15
C GLN A 124 6.20 -4.52 17.75
N GLY A 125 5.02 -4.39 17.13
CA GLY A 125 3.99 -3.42 17.53
C GLY A 125 4.18 -2.01 16.97
N HIS A 126 3.09 -1.24 16.96
CA HIS A 126 3.03 0.06 16.30
C HIS A 126 3.93 1.12 16.94
N LYS A 127 4.23 1.00 18.24
CA LYS A 127 5.15 1.90 18.97
C LYS A 127 6.60 1.70 18.52
N ALA A 128 7.04 0.45 18.39
CA ALA A 128 8.37 0.13 17.88
C ALA A 128 8.49 0.53 16.41
N PHE A 129 7.43 0.32 15.62
CA PHE A 129 7.40 0.77 14.22
C PHE A 129 7.54 2.28 14.10
N TRP A 130 6.85 3.05 14.94
CA TRP A 130 7.01 4.50 14.98
C TRP A 130 8.46 4.92 15.30
N GLN A 131 9.09 4.29 16.30
CA GLN A 131 10.49 4.57 16.64
C GLN A 131 11.45 4.24 15.50
N LEU A 132 11.24 3.11 14.82
CA LEU A 132 12.01 2.71 13.63
C LEU A 132 11.93 3.78 12.53
N LEU A 133 10.72 4.27 12.24
CA LEU A 133 10.48 5.31 11.25
C LEU A 133 11.09 6.66 11.66
N GLN A 134 10.92 7.08 12.92
CA GLN A 134 11.51 8.33 13.42
C GLN A 134 13.04 8.34 13.33
N ASN A 135 13.66 7.20 13.57
CA ASN A 135 15.11 7.04 13.52
C ASN A 135 15.66 6.81 12.10
N GLY A 136 14.79 6.77 11.08
CA GLY A 136 15.20 6.58 9.69
C GLY A 136 15.88 5.22 9.44
N VAL A 137 15.45 4.17 10.13
CA VAL A 137 16.07 2.85 10.04
C VAL A 137 15.67 2.15 8.74
N ASP A 138 16.67 1.63 8.03
CA ASP A 138 16.54 0.66 6.93
C ASP A 138 16.59 -0.75 7.57
N ALA A 139 15.45 -1.45 7.55
CA ALA A 139 15.27 -2.77 8.14
C ALA A 139 15.49 -3.92 7.15
N ILE A 140 16.01 -3.61 5.95
CA ILE A 140 16.37 -4.64 4.97
C ILE A 140 17.64 -5.34 5.40
N ARG A 141 17.62 -6.66 5.34
CA ARG A 141 18.75 -7.52 5.71
C ARG A 141 18.95 -8.62 4.69
N GLU A 142 20.06 -9.34 4.84
CA GLU A 142 20.27 -10.56 4.08
C GLU A 142 19.23 -11.61 4.43
N ALA A 143 18.81 -12.37 3.41
CA ALA A 143 17.84 -13.44 3.56
C ALA A 143 18.37 -14.53 4.52
N PRO A 144 17.52 -15.05 5.42
CA PRO A 144 17.92 -16.12 6.32
C PRO A 144 18.51 -17.33 5.57
N PRO A 145 19.52 -18.03 6.12
CA PRO A 145 20.13 -19.19 5.46
C PRO A 145 19.12 -20.28 5.07
N GLY A 146 18.05 -20.47 5.86
CA GLY A 146 16.98 -21.42 5.56
C GLY A 146 16.22 -21.07 4.28
N TYR A 147 15.88 -19.79 4.11
CA TYR A 147 15.22 -19.27 2.92
C TYR A 147 16.12 -19.40 1.67
N GLN A 148 17.42 -19.09 1.78
CA GLN A 148 18.36 -19.24 0.68
C GLN A 148 18.55 -20.69 0.23
N ARG A 149 18.57 -21.64 1.19
CA ARG A 149 18.74 -23.09 0.91
C ARG A 149 17.52 -23.74 0.26
N ALA A 150 16.33 -23.21 0.49
CA ALA A 150 15.11 -23.69 -0.15
C ALA A 150 15.11 -23.44 -1.68
N GLY A 151 15.94 -22.52 -2.16
CA GLY A 151 16.04 -22.17 -3.57
C GLY A 151 16.83 -23.18 -4.38
N ARG A 152 16.42 -23.41 -5.63
CA ARG A 152 17.24 -24.12 -6.61
C ARG A 152 18.45 -23.24 -6.97
N SER A 153 19.66 -23.66 -6.61
CA SER A 153 20.87 -22.92 -6.98
C SER A 153 21.01 -22.86 -8.50
N THR A 154 21.39 -21.69 -9.02
CA THR A 154 21.75 -21.53 -10.43
C THR A 154 23.16 -22.04 -10.73
N GLY A 155 23.89 -22.52 -9.70
CA GLY A 155 25.31 -22.86 -9.78
C GLY A 155 26.23 -21.65 -9.67
N ASN A 156 25.67 -20.43 -9.67
CA ASN A 156 26.40 -19.17 -9.47
C ASN A 156 25.91 -18.46 -8.20
N ARG A 157 26.72 -18.54 -7.13
CA ARG A 157 26.37 -17.96 -5.82
C ARG A 157 26.19 -16.44 -5.84
N ASN A 158 26.89 -15.71 -6.73
CA ASN A 158 26.74 -14.27 -6.82
C ASN A 158 25.39 -13.90 -7.47
N ALA A 159 25.02 -14.60 -8.55
CA ALA A 159 23.71 -14.41 -9.18
C ALA A 159 22.54 -14.82 -8.27
N ASP A 160 22.70 -15.92 -7.51
CA ASP A 160 21.70 -16.35 -6.52
C ASP A 160 21.53 -15.31 -5.39
N ARG A 161 22.63 -14.71 -4.92
CA ARG A 161 22.61 -13.66 -3.89
C ARG A 161 22.08 -12.32 -4.41
N GLU A 162 22.40 -11.93 -5.64
CA GLU A 162 21.88 -10.72 -6.27
C GLU A 162 20.37 -10.82 -6.56
N GLN A 163 19.84 -12.02 -6.80
CA GLN A 163 18.41 -12.24 -7.10
C GLN A 163 17.54 -12.48 -5.86
N ASN A 164 18.07 -13.16 -4.83
CA ASN A 164 17.27 -13.63 -3.68
C ASN A 164 17.90 -13.28 -2.31
N GLY A 165 18.93 -12.44 -2.29
CA GLY A 165 19.77 -12.23 -1.10
C GLY A 165 19.23 -11.23 -0.09
N TRP A 166 18.22 -10.41 -0.42
CA TRP A 166 17.77 -9.29 0.41
C TRP A 166 16.27 -9.32 0.67
N GLY A 167 15.86 -8.89 1.86
CA GLY A 167 14.45 -8.75 2.23
C GLY A 167 14.25 -8.10 3.58
N GLY A 168 13.04 -7.55 3.79
CA GLY A 168 12.57 -7.18 5.11
C GLY A 168 11.95 -8.41 5.78
N PHE A 169 12.69 -9.12 6.62
CA PHE A 169 12.21 -10.38 7.21
C PHE A 169 11.87 -10.19 8.69
N LEU A 170 10.80 -10.84 9.13
CA LEU A 170 10.47 -10.99 10.54
C LEU A 170 11.43 -11.97 11.23
N GLU A 171 11.41 -11.93 12.56
CA GLU A 171 12.08 -12.92 13.41
C GLU A 171 11.02 -13.85 14.00
N ALA A 172 11.42 -15.08 14.34
CA ALA A 172 10.58 -16.03 15.07
C ALA A 172 9.19 -16.31 14.43
N ILE A 173 9.11 -16.39 13.09
CA ILE A 173 7.86 -16.69 12.38
C ILE A 173 7.32 -18.10 12.66
N ASP A 174 8.13 -18.96 13.28
CA ASP A 174 7.77 -20.30 13.72
C ASP A 174 7.23 -20.36 15.15
N GLU A 175 7.35 -19.29 15.94
CA GLU A 175 6.81 -19.19 17.30
C GLU A 175 5.32 -18.81 17.29
N PHE A 176 4.55 -19.37 18.24
CA PHE A 176 3.12 -19.09 18.41
C PHE A 176 2.61 -19.61 19.76
N ASP A 177 1.84 -18.80 20.50
CA ASP A 177 1.19 -19.22 21.75
C ASP A 177 -0.10 -20.00 21.49
N ALA A 178 0.05 -21.25 21.03
CA ALA A 178 -1.09 -22.10 20.70
C ALA A 178 -2.07 -22.34 21.87
N PRO A 179 -1.63 -22.63 23.12
CA PRO A 179 -2.53 -22.81 24.25
C PRO A 179 -3.38 -21.58 24.55
N PHE A 180 -2.82 -20.37 24.42
CA PHE A 180 -3.57 -19.12 24.61
C PHE A 180 -4.77 -19.02 23.67
N PHE A 181 -4.59 -19.41 22.39
CA PHE A 181 -5.67 -19.42 21.40
C PHE A 181 -6.50 -20.71 21.40
N GLY A 182 -6.31 -21.61 22.38
CA GLY A 182 -7.04 -22.87 22.45
C GLY A 182 -6.74 -23.83 21.29
N ILE A 183 -5.58 -23.68 20.66
CA ILE A 183 -5.14 -24.49 19.52
C ILE A 183 -4.22 -25.61 20.01
N SER A 184 -4.46 -26.83 19.55
CA SER A 184 -3.61 -27.96 19.92
C SER A 184 -2.22 -27.85 19.26
N PRO A 185 -1.14 -28.33 19.88
CA PRO A 185 0.19 -28.32 19.26
C PRO A 185 0.21 -29.00 17.88
N ARG A 186 -0.59 -30.06 17.71
CA ARG A 186 -0.71 -30.78 16.44
C ARG A 186 -1.33 -29.89 15.34
N GLU A 187 -2.37 -29.16 15.67
CA GLU A 187 -2.99 -28.22 14.72
C GLU A 187 -2.04 -27.06 14.40
N ALA A 188 -1.39 -26.48 15.42
CA ALA A 188 -0.49 -25.33 15.27
C ALA A 188 0.66 -25.60 14.28
N VAL A 189 1.21 -26.82 14.27
CA VAL A 189 2.25 -27.24 13.32
C VAL A 189 1.73 -27.26 11.88
N SER A 190 0.46 -27.60 11.65
CA SER A 190 -0.13 -27.62 10.30
C SER A 190 -0.64 -26.25 9.84
N MET A 191 -0.69 -25.26 10.73
CA MET A 191 -1.16 -23.91 10.43
C MET A 191 -0.09 -23.08 9.74
N ASP A 192 -0.47 -22.45 8.63
CA ASP A 192 0.31 -21.40 7.99
C ASP A 192 0.71 -20.34 9.03
N PRO A 193 2.01 -20.02 9.17
CA PRO A 193 2.48 -18.96 10.05
C PRO A 193 1.75 -17.61 9.85
N GLN A 194 1.25 -17.33 8.65
CA GLN A 194 0.43 -16.14 8.38
C GLN A 194 -0.86 -16.12 9.22
N GLN A 195 -1.50 -17.27 9.42
CA GLN A 195 -2.68 -17.38 10.28
C GLN A 195 -2.31 -17.14 11.74
N ARG A 196 -1.24 -17.79 12.21
CA ARG A 196 -0.73 -17.67 13.59
C ARG A 196 -0.38 -16.22 13.94
N LEU A 197 0.42 -15.59 13.09
CA LEU A 197 0.83 -14.20 13.23
C LEU A 197 -0.36 -13.24 13.28
N LEU A 198 -1.36 -13.44 12.43
CA LEU A 198 -2.55 -12.59 12.42
C LEU A 198 -3.43 -12.74 13.66
N LEU A 199 -3.46 -13.92 14.30
CA LEU A 199 -4.19 -14.09 15.55
C LEU A 199 -3.59 -13.24 16.67
N GLU A 200 -2.27 -13.27 16.81
CA GLU A 200 -1.54 -12.42 17.75
C GLU A 200 -1.75 -10.93 17.43
N VAL A 201 -1.56 -10.54 16.17
CA VAL A 201 -1.72 -9.14 15.75
C VAL A 201 -3.16 -8.64 15.91
N ALA A 202 -4.17 -9.48 15.66
CA ALA A 202 -5.57 -9.15 15.88
C ALA A 202 -5.89 -8.98 17.37
N TRP A 203 -5.35 -9.85 18.23
CA TRP A 203 -5.46 -9.72 19.68
C TRP A 203 -4.88 -8.39 20.16
N GLU A 204 -3.66 -8.07 19.76
CA GLU A 204 -2.99 -6.81 20.12
C GLU A 204 -3.74 -5.58 19.63
N ALA A 205 -4.33 -5.63 18.43
CA ALA A 205 -5.13 -4.54 17.90
C ALA A 205 -6.39 -4.30 18.74
N LEU A 206 -7.03 -5.37 19.23
CA LEU A 206 -8.18 -5.29 20.14
C LEU A 206 -7.77 -4.77 21.51
N GLU A 207 -6.65 -5.23 22.06
CA GLU A 207 -6.09 -4.70 23.31
C GLU A 207 -5.76 -3.21 23.22
N ASP A 208 -5.11 -2.77 22.14
CA ASP A 208 -4.81 -1.35 21.90
C ASP A 208 -6.10 -0.51 21.73
N ALA A 209 -7.14 -1.10 21.14
CA ALA A 209 -8.48 -0.49 21.05
C ALA A 209 -9.25 -0.50 22.38
N GLY A 210 -8.72 -1.11 23.44
CA GLY A 210 -9.43 -1.28 24.72
C GLY A 210 -10.67 -2.16 24.63
N GLN A 211 -10.79 -3.00 23.59
CA GLN A 211 -11.93 -3.87 23.39
C GLN A 211 -11.67 -5.25 24.01
N VAL A 212 -12.64 -5.77 24.75
CA VAL A 212 -12.58 -7.09 25.38
C VAL A 212 -13.23 -8.11 24.44
N PRO A 213 -12.49 -9.06 23.84
CA PRO A 213 -13.03 -10.00 22.85
C PRO A 213 -14.28 -10.75 23.33
N GLU A 214 -14.33 -11.15 24.61
CA GLU A 214 -15.47 -11.86 25.20
C GLU A 214 -16.76 -11.02 25.21
N ARG A 215 -16.64 -9.69 25.26
CA ARG A 215 -17.81 -8.79 25.16
C ARG A 215 -18.29 -8.62 23.72
N LEU A 216 -17.42 -8.86 22.76
CA LEU A 216 -17.69 -8.78 21.32
C LEU A 216 -18.17 -10.11 20.74
N ALA A 217 -17.98 -11.21 21.46
CA ALA A 217 -18.48 -12.53 21.08
C ALA A 217 -19.99 -12.48 20.77
N GLY A 218 -20.39 -13.03 19.63
CA GLY A 218 -21.74 -13.01 19.10
C GLY A 218 -22.16 -11.72 18.40
N GLN A 219 -21.33 -10.67 18.41
CA GLN A 219 -21.65 -9.40 17.77
C GLN A 219 -21.28 -9.40 16.28
N PRO A 220 -21.92 -8.54 15.45
CA PRO A 220 -21.58 -8.39 14.03
C PRO A 220 -20.26 -7.61 13.87
N VAL A 221 -19.16 -8.20 14.32
CA VAL A 221 -17.80 -7.70 14.08
C VAL A 221 -17.29 -8.31 12.78
N GLY A 222 -16.95 -7.47 11.81
CA GLY A 222 -16.40 -7.92 10.53
C GLY A 222 -14.89 -8.14 10.59
N VAL A 223 -14.37 -9.05 9.76
CA VAL A 223 -12.93 -9.33 9.61
C VAL A 223 -12.56 -9.31 8.13
N PHE A 224 -11.68 -8.40 7.74
CA PHE A 224 -11.27 -8.19 6.35
C PHE A 224 -9.75 -8.22 6.24
N VAL A 225 -9.21 -9.24 5.59
CA VAL A 225 -7.75 -9.48 5.57
C VAL A 225 -7.26 -9.59 4.14
N GLY A 226 -6.26 -8.77 3.78
CA GLY A 226 -5.50 -8.94 2.56
C GLY A 226 -4.46 -10.05 2.69
N VAL A 227 -4.51 -11.05 1.80
CA VAL A 227 -3.54 -12.17 1.77
C VAL A 227 -3.48 -12.77 0.36
N SER A 228 -2.26 -13.09 -0.11
CA SER A 228 -2.04 -13.62 -1.47
C SER A 228 -1.16 -14.89 -1.50
N GLY A 229 -0.34 -15.12 -0.47
CA GLY A 229 0.63 -16.21 -0.45
C GLY A 229 0.09 -17.54 0.10
N TYR A 230 0.34 -18.65 -0.62
CA TYR A 230 0.04 -20.04 -0.22
C TYR A 230 1.33 -20.90 -0.16
N GLU A 231 2.42 -20.32 0.34
CA GLU A 231 3.73 -20.97 0.29
C GLU A 231 3.85 -22.13 1.30
N TYR A 232 3.27 -21.98 2.51
CA TYR A 232 3.37 -23.00 3.55
C TYR A 232 2.71 -24.32 3.15
N GLY A 233 1.50 -24.25 2.57
CA GLY A 233 0.79 -25.44 2.09
C GLY A 233 1.55 -26.16 0.97
N THR A 234 2.27 -25.42 0.12
CA THR A 234 3.14 -25.98 -0.90
C THR A 234 4.32 -26.73 -0.27
N LEU A 235 4.96 -26.15 0.74
CA LEU A 235 6.06 -26.78 1.48
C LEU A 235 5.59 -28.03 2.24
N LEU A 236 4.45 -27.97 2.94
CA LEU A 236 3.91 -29.12 3.67
C LEU A 236 3.66 -30.33 2.76
N ASN A 237 3.10 -30.09 1.56
CA ASN A 237 2.85 -31.14 0.57
C ASN A 237 4.12 -31.81 0.05
N GLN A 238 5.26 -31.13 0.12
CA GLN A 238 6.55 -31.67 -0.34
C GLN A 238 7.25 -32.49 0.76
N PHE A 239 7.13 -32.08 2.03
CA PHE A 239 7.97 -32.60 3.12
C PHE A 239 7.24 -33.39 4.20
N THR A 240 5.90 -33.40 4.20
CA THR A 240 5.11 -34.04 5.28
C THR A 240 3.92 -34.83 4.75
N THR A 241 3.43 -35.78 5.55
CA THR A 241 2.17 -36.47 5.27
C THR A 241 1.01 -35.59 5.70
N GLN A 242 0.04 -35.38 4.81
CA GLN A 242 -1.15 -34.60 5.12
C GLN A 242 -1.92 -35.22 6.29
N ASP A 243 -2.42 -34.36 7.17
CA ASP A 243 -3.31 -34.74 8.25
C ASP A 243 -4.63 -33.95 8.22
N ILE A 244 -5.49 -34.19 9.21
CA ILE A 244 -6.82 -33.59 9.29
C ILE A 244 -6.81 -32.05 9.37
N TYR A 245 -5.70 -31.43 9.80
CA TYR A 245 -5.59 -29.98 9.94
C TYR A 245 -4.98 -29.31 8.72
N THR A 246 -4.44 -30.08 7.76
CA THR A 246 -3.72 -29.54 6.61
C THR A 246 -4.59 -28.61 5.76
N ALA A 247 -5.86 -28.98 5.52
CA ALA A 247 -6.77 -28.17 4.73
C ALA A 247 -7.10 -26.83 5.41
N THR A 248 -7.49 -26.85 6.69
CA THR A 248 -7.84 -25.65 7.45
C THR A 248 -6.62 -24.81 7.82
N GLY A 249 -5.46 -25.44 7.97
CA GLY A 249 -4.21 -24.76 8.31
C GLY A 249 -3.67 -23.89 7.18
N ASN A 250 -4.05 -24.14 5.93
CA ASN A 250 -3.43 -23.48 4.76
C ASN A 250 -4.42 -22.75 3.85
N ALA A 251 -5.72 -23.03 3.94
CA ALA A 251 -6.70 -22.33 3.11
C ALA A 251 -6.71 -20.81 3.38
N LEU A 252 -6.58 -20.00 2.32
CA LEU A 252 -6.56 -18.53 2.44
C LEU A 252 -7.82 -17.95 3.07
N SER A 253 -8.99 -18.57 2.84
CA SER A 253 -10.24 -18.17 3.49
C SER A 253 -10.22 -18.33 5.00
N ILE A 254 -9.41 -19.26 5.53
CA ILE A 254 -9.29 -19.51 6.97
C ILE A 254 -8.46 -18.42 7.66
N VAL A 255 -7.65 -17.66 6.92
CA VAL A 255 -6.87 -16.54 7.47
C VAL A 255 -7.77 -15.51 8.17
N SER A 256 -8.87 -15.11 7.55
CA SER A 256 -9.88 -14.24 8.18
C SER A 256 -10.84 -15.04 9.07
N ASN A 257 -11.33 -16.19 8.60
CA ASN A 257 -12.35 -16.95 9.31
C ASN A 257 -11.89 -17.49 10.67
N ARG A 258 -10.59 -17.77 10.85
CA ARG A 258 -10.06 -18.24 12.13
C ARG A 258 -10.10 -17.16 13.22
N ILE A 259 -9.88 -15.89 12.86
CA ILE A 259 -10.07 -14.74 13.77
C ILE A 259 -11.54 -14.70 14.20
N SER A 260 -12.45 -14.74 13.22
CA SER A 260 -13.89 -14.72 13.48
C SER A 260 -14.35 -15.88 14.35
N TYR A 261 -13.84 -17.09 14.06
CA TYR A 261 -14.15 -18.29 14.83
C TYR A 261 -13.66 -18.20 16.28
N LEU A 262 -12.39 -17.84 16.50
CA LEU A 262 -11.79 -17.81 17.84
C LEU A 262 -12.40 -16.74 18.73
N PHE A 263 -12.72 -15.57 18.19
CA PHE A 263 -13.35 -14.49 18.95
C PHE A 263 -14.89 -14.51 18.89
N ASN A 264 -15.48 -15.52 18.24
CA ASN A 264 -16.91 -15.66 18.02
C ASN A 264 -17.55 -14.42 17.38
N PHE A 265 -16.90 -13.82 16.39
CA PHE A 265 -17.45 -12.70 15.62
C PHE A 265 -18.46 -13.20 14.57
N GLN A 266 -19.57 -12.49 14.42
CA GLN A 266 -20.68 -12.87 13.53
C GLN A 266 -20.91 -11.88 12.38
N GLY A 267 -19.94 -10.99 12.10
CA GLY A 267 -19.97 -10.12 10.92
C GLY A 267 -19.37 -10.77 9.68
N PRO A 268 -19.29 -10.06 8.54
CA PRO A 268 -18.62 -10.53 7.33
C PRO A 268 -17.15 -10.88 7.60
N SER A 269 -16.70 -12.03 7.08
CA SER A 269 -15.34 -12.52 7.26
C SER A 269 -14.74 -12.86 5.90
N LEU A 270 -13.82 -12.03 5.41
CA LEU A 270 -13.33 -12.05 4.04
C LEU A 270 -11.79 -12.02 3.98
N SER A 271 -11.23 -12.95 3.21
CA SER A 271 -9.85 -12.88 2.73
C SER A 271 -9.84 -12.33 1.30
N VAL A 272 -9.04 -11.31 1.04
CA VAL A 272 -9.02 -10.55 -0.22
C VAL A 272 -7.65 -10.69 -0.87
N ASP A 273 -7.64 -11.05 -2.16
CA ASP A 273 -6.45 -11.07 -2.98
C ASP A 273 -6.60 -10.13 -4.19
N THR A 274 -5.98 -8.96 -4.09
CA THR A 274 -5.75 -8.03 -5.19
C THR A 274 -4.25 -7.71 -5.27
N ALA A 275 -3.41 -8.69 -4.91
CA ALA A 275 -1.96 -8.57 -4.80
C ALA A 275 -1.50 -7.43 -3.87
N CYS A 276 -0.64 -6.52 -4.35
CA CYS A 276 -0.06 -5.46 -3.52
C CYS A 276 -1.09 -4.49 -2.92
N SER A 277 -2.31 -4.41 -3.48
CA SER A 277 -3.38 -3.57 -2.95
C SER A 277 -4.32 -4.28 -1.96
N SER A 278 -4.13 -5.59 -1.71
CA SER A 278 -5.05 -6.44 -0.95
C SER A 278 -5.49 -5.83 0.39
N SER A 279 -4.55 -5.36 1.22
CA SER A 279 -4.91 -4.77 2.52
C SER A 279 -5.62 -3.43 2.45
N LEU A 280 -5.35 -2.57 1.46
CA LEU A 280 -6.15 -1.34 1.28
C LEU A 280 -7.55 -1.67 0.79
N VAL A 281 -7.70 -2.65 -0.10
CA VAL A 281 -9.02 -3.12 -0.54
C VAL A 281 -9.78 -3.75 0.62
N ALA A 282 -9.12 -4.53 1.49
CA ALA A 282 -9.72 -5.07 2.70
C ALA A 282 -10.23 -3.96 3.65
N VAL A 283 -9.44 -2.90 3.86
CA VAL A 283 -9.88 -1.73 4.65
C VAL A 283 -11.03 -0.98 3.97
N HIS A 284 -11.00 -0.83 2.64
CA HIS A 284 -12.10 -0.25 1.89
C HIS A 284 -13.40 -1.05 2.12
N LEU A 285 -13.38 -2.37 1.97
CA LEU A 285 -14.53 -3.24 2.20
C LEU A 285 -15.03 -3.18 3.65
N ALA A 286 -14.11 -3.12 4.63
CA ALA A 286 -14.47 -2.92 6.03
C ALA A 286 -15.21 -1.59 6.25
N CYS A 287 -14.73 -0.51 5.63
CA CYS A 287 -15.41 0.80 5.70
C CYS A 287 -16.80 0.75 5.07
N GLN A 288 -16.97 0.04 3.96
CA GLN A 288 -18.28 -0.14 3.32
C GLN A 288 -19.23 -0.97 4.19
N SER A 289 -18.75 -2.06 4.80
CA SER A 289 -19.54 -2.89 5.71
C SER A 289 -20.01 -2.10 6.94
N LEU A 290 -19.15 -1.26 7.52
CA LEU A 290 -19.50 -0.37 8.64
C LEU A 290 -20.55 0.68 8.23
N ARG A 291 -20.38 1.30 7.06
CA ARG A 291 -21.31 2.32 6.54
C ARG A 291 -22.68 1.75 6.19
N ASN A 292 -22.72 0.51 5.72
CA ASN A 292 -23.96 -0.20 5.41
C ASN A 292 -24.64 -0.79 6.64
N GLY A 293 -23.97 -0.79 7.80
CA GLY A 293 -24.47 -1.40 9.04
C GLY A 293 -24.41 -2.94 9.05
N GLU A 294 -23.72 -3.55 8.09
CA GLU A 294 -23.42 -5.00 8.10
C GLU A 294 -22.45 -5.37 9.22
N SER A 295 -21.56 -4.44 9.58
CA SER A 295 -20.64 -4.54 10.71
C SER A 295 -20.88 -3.42 11.72
N ALA A 296 -20.87 -3.76 13.00
CA ALA A 296 -20.90 -2.83 14.12
C ALA A 296 -19.50 -2.26 14.45
N MET A 297 -18.48 -3.07 14.20
CA MET A 297 -17.05 -2.84 14.34
C MET A 297 -16.34 -3.74 13.31
N ALA A 298 -15.15 -3.39 12.86
CA ALA A 298 -14.41 -4.25 11.93
C ALA A 298 -12.93 -4.31 12.28
N LEU A 299 -12.32 -5.49 12.11
CA LEU A 299 -10.88 -5.66 12.01
C LEU A 299 -10.53 -5.67 10.53
N ALA A 300 -9.57 -4.84 10.12
CA ALA A 300 -9.12 -4.77 8.75
C ALA A 300 -7.59 -4.76 8.67
N GLY A 301 -7.00 -5.51 7.75
CA GLY A 301 -5.56 -5.65 7.73
C GLY A 301 -5.02 -6.44 6.56
N GLY A 302 -3.80 -6.95 6.73
CA GLY A 302 -3.18 -7.88 5.79
C GLY A 302 -1.93 -8.53 6.35
N VAL A 303 -1.51 -9.61 5.70
CA VAL A 303 -0.33 -10.39 6.07
C VAL A 303 0.44 -10.81 4.83
N ASN A 304 1.76 -10.90 4.96
CA ASN A 304 2.65 -11.47 3.97
C ASN A 304 3.86 -12.11 4.65
N LEU A 305 4.23 -13.33 4.25
CA LEU A 305 5.45 -14.01 4.69
C LEU A 305 6.20 -14.60 3.48
N LEU A 306 7.53 -14.71 3.60
CA LEU A 306 8.44 -15.18 2.56
C LEU A 306 9.04 -16.53 3.01
N LEU A 307 8.33 -17.61 2.73
CA LEU A 307 8.73 -18.98 3.05
C LEU A 307 9.40 -19.66 1.85
N SER A 308 9.00 -19.20 0.66
CA SER A 308 9.33 -19.58 -0.72
C SER A 308 10.36 -18.74 -1.51
N PRO A 309 11.60 -19.14 -1.89
CA PRO A 309 12.37 -18.32 -2.83
C PRO A 309 11.87 -18.36 -4.29
N GLU A 310 10.95 -19.25 -4.66
CA GLU A 310 10.52 -19.41 -6.06
C GLU A 310 9.77 -18.17 -6.58
N LEU A 311 8.90 -17.55 -5.79
CA LEU A 311 8.24 -16.30 -6.19
C LEU A 311 9.22 -15.14 -6.31
N THR A 312 10.20 -15.05 -5.41
CA THR A 312 11.27 -14.04 -5.49
C THR A 312 12.10 -14.22 -6.74
N THR A 313 12.44 -15.46 -7.08
CA THR A 313 13.15 -15.79 -8.33
C THR A 313 12.32 -15.42 -9.55
N ALA A 314 11.01 -15.67 -9.53
CA ALA A 314 10.12 -15.29 -10.62
C ALA A 314 10.04 -13.76 -10.80
N PHE A 315 9.92 -13.00 -9.70
CA PHE A 315 9.90 -11.54 -9.73
C PHE A 315 11.25 -10.93 -10.14
N ALA A 316 12.36 -11.52 -9.71
CA ALA A 316 13.69 -11.14 -10.18
C ALA A 316 13.83 -11.33 -11.70
N LYS A 317 13.38 -12.49 -12.23
CA LYS A 317 13.38 -12.77 -13.67
C LYS A 317 12.44 -11.85 -14.45
N ALA A 318 11.36 -11.38 -13.83
CA ALA A 318 10.45 -10.38 -14.41
C ALA A 318 10.99 -8.94 -14.31
N GLY A 319 12.19 -8.72 -13.74
CA GLY A 319 12.80 -7.40 -13.61
C GLY A 319 12.14 -6.51 -12.55
N MET A 320 11.39 -7.08 -11.60
CA MET A 320 10.64 -6.32 -10.59
C MET A 320 11.48 -5.98 -9.35
N LEU A 321 12.55 -6.74 -9.10
CA LEU A 321 13.33 -6.64 -7.86
C LEU A 321 14.61 -5.81 -8.02
N ALA A 322 14.89 -4.98 -7.01
CA ALA A 322 16.13 -4.22 -6.92
C ALA A 322 17.30 -5.14 -6.57
N SER A 323 18.35 -5.12 -7.39
CA SER A 323 19.55 -5.96 -7.18
C SER A 323 20.36 -5.62 -5.93
N ASP A 324 20.24 -4.39 -5.43
CA ASP A 324 20.87 -3.91 -4.20
C ASP A 324 19.92 -3.97 -2.98
N GLY A 325 18.74 -4.57 -3.15
CA GLY A 325 17.79 -4.82 -2.09
C GLY A 325 17.11 -3.58 -1.53
N ARG A 326 17.04 -2.45 -2.26
CA ARG A 326 16.46 -1.20 -1.73
C ARG A 326 15.36 -0.64 -2.61
N CYS A 327 14.23 -0.31 -1.98
CA CYS A 327 13.20 0.52 -2.61
C CYS A 327 13.71 1.97 -2.65
N LYS A 328 14.24 2.41 -3.79
CA LYS A 328 14.76 3.78 -4.00
C LYS A 328 13.66 4.69 -4.56
N THR A 329 12.56 4.78 -3.83
CA THR A 329 11.32 5.42 -4.29
C THR A 329 11.57 6.88 -4.75
N PHE A 330 11.13 7.18 -5.98
CA PHE A 330 11.26 8.44 -6.70
C PHE A 330 12.69 8.90 -7.03
N ALA A 331 13.71 8.11 -6.70
CA ALA A 331 15.10 8.43 -7.00
C ALA A 331 15.48 8.05 -8.45
N ALA A 332 16.53 8.67 -8.98
CA ALA A 332 17.08 8.34 -10.30
C ALA A 332 17.63 6.90 -10.36
N GLU A 333 18.10 6.39 -9.22
CA GLU A 333 18.70 5.07 -9.07
C GLU A 333 17.65 3.95 -8.82
N ALA A 334 16.36 4.28 -8.91
CA ALA A 334 15.23 3.36 -8.81
C ALA A 334 15.34 2.22 -9.86
N ASN A 335 15.45 0.98 -9.39
CA ASN A 335 15.66 -0.21 -10.22
C ASN A 335 14.81 -1.42 -9.81
N GLY A 336 13.76 -1.21 -9.02
CA GLY A 336 12.88 -2.26 -8.50
C GLY A 336 12.57 -2.10 -7.01
N TYR A 337 11.79 -3.03 -6.47
CA TYR A 337 11.52 -3.11 -5.04
C TYR A 337 12.27 -4.27 -4.38
N VAL A 338 12.31 -4.27 -3.05
CA VAL A 338 12.74 -5.43 -2.25
C VAL A 338 11.52 -6.03 -1.55
N ARG A 339 11.37 -7.36 -1.53
CA ARG A 339 10.24 -8.02 -0.86
C ARG A 339 10.37 -7.89 0.67
N GLY A 340 9.24 -7.96 1.36
CA GLY A 340 9.23 -8.00 2.81
C GLY A 340 8.06 -8.78 3.40
N GLU A 341 8.23 -9.13 4.66
CA GLU A 341 7.31 -9.86 5.52
C GLU A 341 6.64 -8.90 6.50
N GLY A 342 5.38 -9.16 6.84
CA GLY A 342 4.74 -8.41 7.91
C GLY A 342 3.24 -8.66 7.99
N ALA A 343 2.68 -8.28 9.13
CA ALA A 343 1.26 -8.28 9.39
C ALA A 343 0.84 -6.97 10.06
N GLY A 344 -0.34 -6.47 9.70
CA GLY A 344 -0.94 -5.32 10.36
C GLY A 344 -2.45 -5.46 10.40
N VAL A 345 -3.06 -5.01 11.50
CA VAL A 345 -4.51 -4.96 11.70
C VAL A 345 -4.88 -3.63 12.36
N VAL A 346 -5.91 -2.98 11.84
CA VAL A 346 -6.58 -1.85 12.48
C VAL A 346 -7.98 -2.23 12.93
N VAL A 347 -8.40 -1.71 14.08
CA VAL A 347 -9.77 -1.82 14.58
C VAL A 347 -10.54 -0.56 14.20
N LEU A 348 -11.71 -0.75 13.59
CA LEU A 348 -12.50 0.30 12.96
C LEU A 348 -13.92 0.37 13.52
N LYS A 349 -14.41 1.60 13.78
CA LYS A 349 -15.82 1.88 14.11
C LYS A 349 -16.32 3.13 13.38
N PRO A 350 -17.63 3.28 13.14
CA PRO A 350 -18.19 4.59 12.80
C PRO A 350 -17.83 5.61 13.89
N LEU A 351 -17.46 6.83 13.50
CA LEU A 351 -16.98 7.86 14.42
C LEU A 351 -17.97 8.12 15.57
N SER A 352 -19.26 8.21 15.28
CA SER A 352 -20.32 8.41 16.29
C SER A 352 -20.30 7.33 17.37
N ARG A 353 -20.03 6.07 16.98
CA ARG A 353 -19.92 4.95 17.90
C ARG A 353 -18.63 4.98 18.70
N ALA A 354 -17.50 5.27 18.05
CA ALA A 354 -16.23 5.43 18.73
C ALA A 354 -16.30 6.52 19.82
N LEU A 355 -16.99 7.63 19.53
CA LEU A 355 -17.24 8.70 20.50
C LEU A 355 -18.18 8.27 21.63
N ALA A 356 -19.26 7.54 21.30
CA ALA A 356 -20.21 7.04 22.29
C ALA A 356 -19.57 6.03 23.26
N ASP A 357 -18.69 5.19 22.74
CA ASP A 357 -17.97 4.16 23.51
C ASP A 357 -16.76 4.75 24.27
N GLY A 358 -16.37 6.00 23.98
CA GLY A 358 -15.23 6.66 24.59
C GLY A 358 -13.87 6.12 24.13
N ASP A 359 -13.83 5.58 22.90
CA ASP A 359 -12.63 4.97 22.33
C ASP A 359 -11.53 6.01 22.07
N MET A 360 -10.26 5.58 22.16
CA MET A 360 -9.15 6.35 21.62
C MET A 360 -9.24 6.37 20.09
N ILE A 361 -8.92 7.49 19.46
CA ILE A 361 -8.94 7.61 17.99
C ILE A 361 -7.57 8.07 17.51
N TYR A 362 -6.91 7.23 16.70
CA TYR A 362 -5.63 7.55 16.07
C TYR A 362 -5.80 8.53 14.90
N ALA A 363 -6.74 8.21 14.01
CA ALA A 363 -7.11 8.99 12.84
C ALA A 363 -8.49 8.56 12.34
N LEU A 364 -9.05 9.32 11.42
CA LEU A 364 -10.29 9.00 10.71
C LEU A 364 -9.98 8.61 9.28
N ILE A 365 -10.65 7.57 8.77
CA ILE A 365 -10.78 7.31 7.34
C ILE A 365 -11.97 8.14 6.84
N ALA A 366 -11.67 9.21 6.12
CA ALA A 366 -12.68 10.13 5.59
C ALA A 366 -13.28 9.62 4.28
N GLY A 367 -12.47 8.98 3.44
CA GLY A 367 -12.90 8.45 2.14
C GLY A 367 -11.93 7.40 1.62
N SER A 368 -12.40 6.59 0.69
CA SER A 368 -11.64 5.52 0.04
C SER A 368 -12.26 5.20 -1.31
N ALA A 369 -11.45 4.77 -2.26
CA ALA A 369 -11.91 4.29 -3.56
C ALA A 369 -11.03 3.13 -4.04
N VAL A 370 -11.64 2.28 -4.88
CA VAL A 370 -10.97 1.17 -5.57
C VAL A 370 -11.41 1.18 -7.03
N ASN A 371 -10.47 1.00 -7.96
CA ASN A 371 -10.77 0.83 -9.38
C ASN A 371 -9.82 -0.17 -10.05
N GLN A 372 -9.89 -0.27 -11.38
CA GLN A 372 -9.06 -1.13 -12.20
C GLN A 372 -8.42 -0.34 -13.35
N ASP A 373 -7.18 -0.70 -13.69
CA ASP A 373 -6.41 -0.13 -14.80
C ASP A 373 -7.06 -0.40 -16.17
N GLY A 374 -7.89 -1.45 -16.25
CA GLY A 374 -8.53 -1.88 -17.48
C GLY A 374 -7.51 -2.44 -18.47
N ARG A 375 -7.62 -2.07 -19.75
CA ARG A 375 -6.70 -2.51 -20.81
C ARG A 375 -5.49 -1.58 -20.85
N SER A 376 -4.48 -1.84 -20.00
CA SER A 376 -3.20 -1.11 -19.94
C SER A 376 -2.16 -1.68 -20.92
N ASN A 377 -0.93 -1.11 -20.92
CA ASN A 377 0.18 -1.51 -21.82
C ASN A 377 0.87 -2.81 -21.37
N GLY A 378 0.09 -3.87 -21.14
CA GLY A 378 0.51 -5.12 -20.53
C GLY A 378 -0.14 -5.34 -19.17
N LEU A 379 -0.40 -6.60 -18.80
CA LEU A 379 -1.15 -6.95 -17.59
C LEU A 379 -0.57 -6.32 -16.31
N THR A 380 0.75 -6.21 -16.24
CA THR A 380 1.48 -5.69 -15.07
C THR A 380 1.90 -4.23 -15.20
N ALA A 381 1.55 -3.57 -16.30
CA ALA A 381 1.87 -2.17 -16.51
C ALA A 381 0.81 -1.28 -15.84
N PRO A 382 1.22 -0.34 -14.95
CA PRO A 382 0.29 0.55 -14.28
C PRO A 382 -0.33 1.56 -15.26
N ASN A 383 -1.52 2.08 -14.92
CA ASN A 383 -2.22 3.10 -15.71
C ASN A 383 -2.39 4.43 -14.94
N GLY A 384 -1.67 5.47 -15.36
CA GLY A 384 -1.71 6.79 -14.71
C GLY A 384 -3.11 7.42 -14.65
N ARG A 385 -3.94 7.23 -15.69
CA ARG A 385 -5.31 7.77 -15.70
C ARG A 385 -6.22 7.05 -14.71
N ALA A 386 -6.05 5.74 -14.54
CA ALA A 386 -6.77 4.99 -13.53
C ALA A 386 -6.35 5.42 -12.11
N GLN A 387 -5.06 5.69 -11.90
CA GLN A 387 -4.55 6.26 -10.64
C GLN A 387 -5.12 7.66 -10.36
N GLU A 388 -5.17 8.55 -11.36
CA GLU A 388 -5.84 9.86 -11.24
C GLU A 388 -7.31 9.71 -10.80
N GLN A 389 -8.04 8.77 -11.44
CA GLN A 389 -9.46 8.59 -11.16
C GLN A 389 -9.72 8.06 -9.75
N VAL A 390 -8.93 7.07 -9.28
CA VAL A 390 -9.12 6.53 -7.92
C VAL A 390 -8.82 7.58 -6.85
N LEU A 391 -7.84 8.46 -7.08
CA LEU A 391 -7.55 9.61 -6.22
C LEU A 391 -8.75 10.55 -6.15
N LEU A 392 -9.28 10.98 -7.30
CA LEU A 392 -10.43 11.88 -7.38
C LEU A 392 -11.68 11.30 -6.72
N ASP A 393 -11.94 10.00 -6.89
CA ASP A 393 -13.08 9.33 -6.30
C ASP A 393 -12.97 9.24 -4.78
N ALA A 394 -11.76 8.96 -4.26
CA ALA A 394 -11.51 8.93 -2.82
C ALA A 394 -11.65 10.33 -2.18
N TYR A 395 -11.13 11.38 -2.83
CA TYR A 395 -11.28 12.77 -2.37
C TYR A 395 -12.73 13.24 -2.42
N ARG A 396 -13.48 12.87 -3.47
CA ARG A 396 -14.92 13.14 -3.57
C ARG A 396 -15.69 12.44 -2.45
N GLN A 397 -15.38 11.18 -2.15
CA GLN A 397 -16.01 10.46 -1.04
C GLN A 397 -15.67 11.11 0.31
N ALA A 398 -14.43 11.59 0.48
CA ALA A 398 -13.99 12.27 1.69
C ALA A 398 -14.57 13.68 1.88
N GLY A 399 -15.08 14.30 0.81
CA GLY A 399 -15.52 15.70 0.81
C GLY A 399 -14.37 16.69 1.04
N VAL A 400 -13.17 16.37 0.51
CA VAL A 400 -11.95 17.16 0.69
C VAL A 400 -11.42 17.58 -0.69
N SER A 401 -10.96 18.83 -0.83
CA SER A 401 -10.32 19.25 -2.07
C SER A 401 -8.89 18.66 -2.17
N PRO A 402 -8.46 18.14 -3.33
CA PRO A 402 -7.11 17.56 -3.50
C PRO A 402 -5.97 18.49 -3.07
N GLY A 403 -6.12 19.80 -3.27
CA GLY A 403 -5.14 20.80 -2.87
C GLY A 403 -4.91 20.91 -1.35
N GLN A 404 -5.83 20.39 -0.54
CA GLN A 404 -5.74 20.39 0.93
C GLN A 404 -4.96 19.20 1.49
N ILE A 405 -4.65 18.19 0.68
CA ILE A 405 -3.88 17.03 1.13
C ILE A 405 -2.44 17.47 1.42
N GLN A 406 -1.92 17.13 2.60
CA GLN A 406 -0.61 17.61 3.04
C GLN A 406 0.48 16.55 2.86
N TYR A 407 0.11 15.27 2.92
CA TYR A 407 1.03 14.15 2.79
C TYR A 407 0.42 13.01 1.98
N ILE A 408 1.22 12.35 1.14
CA ILE A 408 0.87 11.08 0.51
C ILE A 408 1.89 10.02 0.92
N GLU A 409 1.39 8.96 1.54
CA GLU A 409 2.08 7.68 1.59
C GLU A 409 1.81 6.96 0.27
N ALA A 410 2.80 7.01 -0.61
CA ALA A 410 2.71 6.49 -1.96
C ALA A 410 2.74 4.96 -2.01
N HIS A 411 2.29 4.39 -3.12
CA HIS A 411 2.60 3.01 -3.43
C HIS A 411 4.12 2.86 -3.61
N GLY A 412 4.76 3.73 -4.41
CA GLY A 412 6.17 4.06 -4.35
C GLY A 412 7.10 2.87 -4.24
N THR A 413 7.15 2.03 -5.27
CA THR A 413 7.91 0.76 -5.26
C THR A 413 9.38 0.95 -5.61
N GLY A 414 9.82 2.13 -6.04
CA GLY A 414 11.21 2.29 -6.48
C GLY A 414 11.44 1.69 -7.87
N THR A 415 10.39 1.58 -8.67
CA THR A 415 10.48 1.09 -10.05
C THR A 415 10.69 2.25 -11.01
N SER A 416 11.55 2.05 -12.01
CA SER A 416 11.90 3.10 -12.99
C SER A 416 10.70 3.64 -13.78
N LEU A 417 9.68 2.80 -14.01
CA LEU A 417 8.45 3.14 -14.72
C LEU A 417 7.30 3.53 -13.79
N GLY A 418 7.09 2.79 -12.69
CA GLY A 418 5.94 2.98 -11.81
C GLY A 418 5.99 4.30 -11.05
N ASP A 419 7.17 4.67 -10.55
CA ASP A 419 7.35 5.89 -9.75
C ASP A 419 7.03 7.17 -10.57
N PRO A 420 7.47 7.32 -11.84
CA PRO A 420 7.03 8.43 -12.68
C PRO A 420 5.54 8.47 -12.98
N ILE A 421 4.90 7.32 -13.21
CA ILE A 421 3.46 7.26 -13.47
C ILE A 421 2.68 7.71 -12.24
N GLU A 422 3.04 7.22 -11.05
CA GLU A 422 2.42 7.61 -9.79
C GLU A 422 2.65 9.09 -9.47
N ALA A 423 3.88 9.59 -9.60
CA ALA A 423 4.18 10.99 -9.31
C ALA A 423 3.43 11.96 -10.23
N LYS A 424 3.29 11.63 -11.52
CA LYS A 424 2.50 12.44 -12.47
C LYS A 424 1.01 12.43 -12.12
N ALA A 425 0.44 11.26 -11.82
CA ALA A 425 -0.97 11.14 -11.42
C ALA A 425 -1.25 11.94 -10.13
N LEU A 426 -0.40 11.79 -9.11
CA LEU A 426 -0.46 12.57 -7.87
C LEU A 426 -0.34 14.06 -8.14
N GLY A 427 0.69 14.50 -8.86
CA GLY A 427 0.96 15.91 -9.07
C GLY A 427 -0.16 16.62 -9.85
N LYS A 428 -0.76 15.94 -10.84
CA LYS A 428 -1.90 16.47 -11.58
C LYS A 428 -3.16 16.61 -10.74
N VAL A 429 -3.52 15.59 -9.96
CA VAL A 429 -4.72 15.64 -9.11
C VAL A 429 -4.52 16.63 -7.95
N LEU A 430 -3.35 16.61 -7.32
CA LEU A 430 -3.06 17.46 -6.15
C LEU A 430 -2.82 18.92 -6.52
N ALA A 431 -2.57 19.27 -7.78
CA ALA A 431 -2.51 20.66 -8.23
C ALA A 431 -3.87 21.37 -8.20
N LEU A 432 -4.98 20.61 -8.21
CA LEU A 432 -6.34 21.17 -8.14
C LEU A 432 -6.51 21.92 -6.81
N ASP A 433 -6.83 23.21 -6.90
CA ASP A 433 -7.00 24.14 -5.77
C ASP A 433 -5.79 24.24 -4.82
N ARG A 434 -4.57 23.96 -5.30
CA ARG A 434 -3.36 24.05 -4.48
C ARG A 434 -2.62 25.36 -4.67
N SER A 435 -2.23 25.98 -3.55
CA SER A 435 -1.29 27.09 -3.55
C SER A 435 0.11 26.62 -3.97
N PRO A 436 0.79 27.30 -4.92
CA PRO A 436 2.16 26.97 -5.32
C PRO A 436 3.18 27.00 -4.17
N GLN A 437 2.89 27.70 -3.08
CA GLN A 437 3.76 27.85 -1.92
C GLN A 437 3.73 26.63 -0.98
N HIS A 438 2.76 25.72 -1.14
CA HIS A 438 2.53 24.59 -0.25
C HIS A 438 2.45 23.26 -1.02
N PRO A 439 3.60 22.72 -1.49
CA PRO A 439 3.62 21.44 -2.17
C PRO A 439 3.23 20.32 -1.20
N CYS A 440 2.55 19.31 -1.73
CA CYS A 440 2.24 18.09 -0.98
C CYS A 440 3.53 17.32 -0.71
N LEU A 441 3.72 16.90 0.53
CA LEU A 441 4.81 16.01 0.87
C LEU A 441 4.47 14.59 0.41
N ILE A 442 5.48 13.83 -0.06
CA ILE A 442 5.32 12.44 -0.47
C ILE A 442 6.41 11.57 0.15
N GLY A 443 6.12 10.29 0.38
CA GLY A 443 7.11 9.30 0.80
C GLY A 443 6.56 7.88 0.74
N SER A 444 7.37 6.90 1.15
CA SER A 444 6.97 5.49 1.17
C SER A 444 7.66 4.74 2.33
N ALA A 445 6.88 3.98 3.11
CA ALA A 445 7.37 3.08 4.15
C ALA A 445 8.21 1.94 3.57
N LYS A 446 8.06 1.63 2.28
CA LYS A 446 8.82 0.56 1.61
C LYS A 446 10.32 0.83 1.59
N THR A 447 10.70 2.10 1.72
CA THR A 447 12.10 2.51 1.86
C THR A 447 12.72 2.08 3.20
N ASN A 448 11.90 1.79 4.22
CA ASN A 448 12.33 1.31 5.53
C ASN A 448 12.20 -0.20 5.68
N ILE A 449 11.06 -0.77 5.28
CA ILE A 449 10.68 -2.16 5.62
C ILE A 449 10.48 -3.06 4.40
N GLY A 450 10.77 -2.55 3.21
CA GLY A 450 10.53 -3.25 1.95
C GLY A 450 9.05 -3.29 1.56
N HIS A 451 8.77 -3.96 0.44
CA HIS A 451 7.42 -4.14 -0.05
C HIS A 451 6.78 -5.37 0.61
N LEU A 452 5.89 -5.12 1.57
CA LEU A 452 5.16 -6.17 2.28
C LEU A 452 3.99 -6.80 1.48
N GLU A 453 4.03 -6.69 0.15
CA GLU A 453 3.02 -7.23 -0.78
C GLU A 453 1.57 -7.02 -0.31
N ALA A 454 0.83 -8.09 0.03
CA ALA A 454 -0.55 -8.01 0.47
C ALA A 454 -0.74 -7.15 1.74
N ALA A 455 0.27 -7.03 2.60
CA ALA A 455 0.30 -6.20 3.81
C ALA A 455 0.86 -4.78 3.59
N ALA A 456 1.27 -4.41 2.37
CA ALA A 456 1.90 -3.11 2.12
C ALA A 456 0.95 -1.92 2.38
N GLY A 457 -0.33 -2.08 2.03
CA GLY A 457 -1.35 -1.06 2.26
C GLY A 457 -1.58 -0.74 3.73
N ILE A 458 -1.71 -1.78 4.56
CA ILE A 458 -1.95 -1.60 6.00
C ILE A 458 -0.73 -0.98 6.70
N ALA A 459 0.50 -1.32 6.29
CA ALA A 459 1.70 -0.66 6.80
C ALA A 459 1.68 0.86 6.52
N GLY A 460 1.24 1.26 5.33
CA GLY A 460 1.06 2.67 4.96
C GLY A 460 -0.01 3.38 5.81
N ILE A 461 -1.17 2.75 6.02
CA ILE A 461 -2.22 3.28 6.92
C ILE A 461 -1.67 3.50 8.33
N ILE A 462 -0.98 2.49 8.89
CA ILE A 462 -0.44 2.56 10.24
C ILE A 462 0.61 3.68 10.35
N LYS A 463 1.52 3.78 9.38
CA LYS A 463 2.49 4.89 9.32
C LYS A 463 1.80 6.25 9.33
N VAL A 464 0.77 6.44 8.48
CA VAL A 464 0.06 7.72 8.39
C VAL A 464 -0.75 8.02 9.65
N ALA A 465 -1.43 7.02 10.24
CA ALA A 465 -2.17 7.20 11.49
C ALA A 465 -1.24 7.62 12.64
N LEU A 466 -0.05 7.02 12.74
CA LEU A 466 0.97 7.41 13.70
C LEU A 466 1.55 8.80 13.40
N ALA A 467 1.85 9.10 12.13
CA ALA A 467 2.33 10.42 11.70
C ALA A 467 1.34 11.55 12.06
N ILE A 468 0.04 11.32 11.86
CA ILE A 468 -1.04 12.22 12.25
C ILE A 468 -1.08 12.38 13.78
N LYS A 469 -1.03 11.27 14.53
CA LYS A 469 -1.05 11.27 16.00
C LYS A 469 0.12 12.04 16.60
N HIS A 470 1.31 11.85 16.03
CA HIS A 470 2.55 12.50 16.49
C HIS A 470 2.81 13.87 15.86
N ARG A 471 2.00 14.27 14.85
CA ARG A 471 2.18 15.51 14.06
C ARG A 471 3.58 15.65 13.47
N GLN A 472 4.12 14.53 12.99
CA GLN A 472 5.43 14.43 12.35
C GLN A 472 5.37 13.51 11.14
N ILE A 473 6.20 13.78 10.12
CA ILE A 473 6.29 12.97 8.91
C ILE A 473 7.71 12.37 8.85
N PRO A 474 7.84 11.04 8.95
CA PRO A 474 9.14 10.37 8.82
C PRO A 474 9.77 10.54 7.44
N ALA A 475 11.10 10.41 7.39
CA ALA A 475 11.85 10.43 6.15
C ALA A 475 11.47 9.25 5.23
N SER A 476 11.43 9.50 3.92
CA SER A 476 11.51 8.49 2.88
C SER A 476 12.99 8.30 2.53
N LEU A 477 13.51 7.10 2.73
CA LEU A 477 14.94 6.82 2.58
C LEU A 477 15.35 6.70 1.11
N HIS A 478 16.68 6.75 0.88
CA HIS A 478 17.34 6.48 -0.41
C HIS A 478 16.96 7.42 -1.57
N PHE A 479 16.36 8.58 -1.28
CA PHE A 479 16.15 9.63 -2.27
C PHE A 479 17.38 10.55 -2.35
N THR A 480 18.37 10.15 -3.15
CA THR A 480 19.63 10.92 -3.34
C THR A 480 19.50 11.91 -4.50
N ASN A 481 19.22 11.41 -5.70
CA ASN A 481 19.01 12.22 -6.89
C ASN A 481 17.56 12.08 -7.36
N PRO A 482 16.86 13.17 -7.73
CA PRO A 482 15.50 13.08 -8.24
C PRO A 482 15.47 12.31 -9.57
N ASN A 483 14.48 11.44 -9.74
CA ASN A 483 14.28 10.73 -11.01
C ASN A 483 14.03 11.72 -12.16
N PRO A 484 14.82 11.69 -13.25
CA PRO A 484 14.71 12.66 -14.35
C PRO A 484 13.39 12.54 -15.14
N TYR A 485 12.67 11.43 -15.01
CA TYR A 485 11.37 11.23 -15.64
C TYR A 485 10.21 11.82 -14.81
N ILE A 486 10.51 12.36 -13.62
CA ILE A 486 9.55 13.06 -12.76
C ILE A 486 9.83 14.57 -12.82
N PRO A 487 8.91 15.37 -13.38
CA PRO A 487 9.10 16.82 -13.47
C PRO A 487 8.81 17.51 -12.12
N PHE A 488 9.63 17.23 -11.10
CA PHE A 488 9.45 17.78 -9.73
C PHE A 488 9.39 19.31 -9.67
N ALA A 489 10.00 20.01 -10.64
CA ALA A 489 9.92 21.46 -10.73
C ALA A 489 8.51 21.97 -11.12
N ASP A 490 7.75 21.16 -11.84
CA ASP A 490 6.42 21.52 -12.36
C ASP A 490 5.27 20.90 -11.56
N LEU A 491 5.57 19.88 -10.76
CA LEU A 491 4.60 19.21 -9.90
C LEU A 491 4.63 19.81 -8.50
N PRO A 492 3.47 20.02 -7.84
CA PRO A 492 3.43 20.54 -6.48
C PRO A 492 3.70 19.42 -5.46
N LEU A 493 4.79 18.67 -5.66
CA LEU A 493 5.20 17.52 -4.88
C LEU A 493 6.61 17.71 -4.35
N ARG A 494 6.85 17.23 -3.13
CA ARG A 494 8.18 17.22 -2.53
C ARG A 494 8.38 15.96 -1.72
N VAL A 495 9.46 15.23 -1.99
CA VAL A 495 9.81 14.04 -1.21
C VAL A 495 10.24 14.47 0.19
N GLN A 496 9.69 13.82 1.22
CA GLN A 496 10.10 14.03 2.60
C GLN A 496 11.41 13.26 2.84
N THR A 497 12.54 13.94 3.01
CA THR A 497 13.87 13.30 3.12
C THR A 497 14.42 13.25 4.56
N GLU A 498 13.80 13.98 5.49
CA GLU A 498 14.17 14.03 6.90
C GLU A 498 12.93 13.95 7.79
N LEU A 499 13.08 13.67 9.08
CA LEU A 499 11.95 13.75 10.02
C LEU A 499 11.48 15.20 10.13
N GLY A 500 10.25 15.49 9.69
CA GLY A 500 9.70 16.85 9.68
C GLY A 500 8.44 16.98 10.54
N SER A 501 8.11 18.23 10.90
CA SER A 501 6.81 18.53 11.49
C SER A 501 5.69 18.42 10.45
N TRP A 502 4.47 18.15 10.89
CA TRP A 502 3.29 18.19 10.01
C TRP A 502 3.12 19.60 9.41
N PRO A 503 2.95 19.77 8.08
CA PRO A 503 3.09 21.08 7.40
C PRO A 503 2.16 22.19 7.90
N ASP A 504 0.86 21.90 8.00
CA ASP A 504 -0.14 22.86 8.45
C ASP A 504 -0.95 22.26 9.60
N THR A 505 -0.82 22.89 10.77
CA THR A 505 -1.50 22.51 12.00
C THR A 505 -2.76 23.35 12.26
N SER A 506 -3.02 24.38 11.45
CA SER A 506 -4.23 25.21 11.52
C SER A 506 -5.47 24.49 10.98
N VAL A 507 -5.26 23.50 10.09
CA VAL A 507 -6.30 22.61 9.57
C VAL A 507 -6.11 21.18 10.10
N PRO A 508 -7.16 20.35 10.07
CA PRO A 508 -7.00 18.92 10.34
C PRO A 508 -5.91 18.34 9.45
N ALA A 509 -5.06 17.48 10.03
CA ALA A 509 -4.08 16.74 9.24
C ALA A 509 -4.80 15.94 8.15
N LEU A 510 -4.38 16.06 6.90
CA LEU A 510 -4.99 15.36 5.76
C LEU A 510 -3.90 14.64 4.97
N ALA A 511 -4.08 13.34 4.78
CA ALA A 511 -3.15 12.52 4.03
C ALA A 511 -3.85 11.45 3.20
N GLY A 512 -3.18 11.02 2.13
CA GLY A 512 -3.59 9.89 1.31
C GLY A 512 -2.66 8.70 1.50
N VAL A 513 -3.18 7.49 1.32
CA VAL A 513 -2.41 6.24 1.25
C VAL A 513 -2.80 5.53 -0.05
N SER A 514 -1.82 5.27 -0.91
CA SER A 514 -2.01 4.59 -2.19
C SER A 514 -1.43 3.17 -2.16
N SER A 515 -2.12 2.23 -2.80
CA SER A 515 -1.54 0.92 -3.13
C SER A 515 -2.11 0.38 -4.42
N PHE A 516 -1.23 -0.08 -5.31
CA PHE A 516 -1.57 -0.52 -6.66
C PHE A 516 -1.15 -1.97 -6.84
N GLY A 517 -2.10 -2.85 -7.12
CA GLY A 517 -1.82 -4.26 -7.38
C GLY A 517 -1.28 -4.45 -8.78
N PHE A 518 -0.29 -5.34 -8.95
CA PHE A 518 0.28 -5.63 -10.27
C PHE A 518 -0.73 -6.24 -11.27
N GLY A 519 -1.92 -6.66 -10.83
CA GLY A 519 -3.04 -7.04 -11.69
C GLY A 519 -3.98 -5.88 -12.06
N GLY A 520 -3.59 -4.63 -11.79
CA GLY A 520 -4.29 -3.40 -12.16
C GLY A 520 -5.30 -2.88 -11.13
N THR A 521 -5.54 -3.57 -10.02
CA THR A 521 -6.46 -3.08 -8.98
C THR A 521 -5.80 -2.00 -8.14
N ASN A 522 -6.31 -0.77 -8.23
CA ASN A 522 -5.81 0.38 -7.48
C ASN A 522 -6.71 0.68 -6.29
N ALA A 523 -6.11 1.06 -5.17
CA ALA A 523 -6.82 1.56 -4.00
C ALA A 523 -6.18 2.84 -3.47
N HIS A 524 -7.02 3.78 -3.04
CA HIS A 524 -6.60 5.00 -2.35
C HIS A 524 -7.49 5.28 -1.14
N ILE A 525 -6.89 5.66 -0.01
CA ILE A 525 -7.59 5.99 1.24
C ILE A 525 -7.16 7.37 1.73
N VAL A 526 -8.13 8.20 2.12
CA VAL A 526 -7.94 9.52 2.70
C VAL A 526 -8.05 9.44 4.22
N LEU A 527 -6.96 9.74 4.92
CA LEU A 527 -6.91 9.86 6.37
C LEU A 527 -7.01 11.32 6.81
N LYS A 528 -7.74 11.54 7.91
CA LYS A 528 -7.96 12.84 8.54
C LYS A 528 -7.62 12.78 10.03
N GLY A 529 -6.92 13.78 10.52
CA GLY A 529 -6.64 13.95 11.94
C GLY A 529 -7.92 14.18 12.75
N PHE A 530 -8.02 13.48 13.87
CA PHE A 530 -9.07 13.70 14.86
C PHE A 530 -8.52 14.60 15.97
N GLN A 531 -9.22 15.69 16.29
CA GLN A 531 -9.01 16.44 17.52
C GLN A 531 -10.29 16.35 18.33
N PRO A 532 -10.24 15.86 19.58
CA PRO A 532 -11.40 15.91 20.45
C PRO A 532 -11.83 17.37 20.58
N VAL A 533 -13.10 17.68 20.29
CA VAL A 533 -13.66 18.97 20.68
C VAL A 533 -13.52 19.02 22.19
N THR A 534 -12.66 19.91 22.69
CA THR A 534 -12.54 20.15 24.11
C THR A 534 -13.86 20.79 24.55
N ILE A 535 -14.83 19.97 24.94
CA ILE A 535 -15.95 20.46 25.73
C ILE A 535 -15.30 20.95 27.03
N LYS A 536 -15.37 22.26 27.29
CA LYS A 536 -14.98 22.83 28.59
C LYS A 536 -15.68 22.01 29.66
N ASN A 537 -14.93 21.13 30.30
CA ASN A 537 -15.46 20.20 31.28
C ASN A 537 -15.94 21.04 32.47
N THR A 538 -17.26 21.18 32.62
CA THR A 538 -17.85 21.48 33.92
C THR A 538 -17.41 20.36 34.85
N ALA A 539 -16.63 20.71 35.88
CA ALA A 539 -15.87 19.82 36.73
C ALA A 539 -16.60 18.51 37.07
N TRP A 540 -16.15 17.41 36.47
CA TRP A 540 -16.53 16.06 36.88
C TRP A 540 -15.79 15.74 38.19
N ARG A 541 -16.54 15.66 39.30
CA ARG A 541 -16.01 15.20 40.60
C ARG A 541 -16.10 13.67 40.64
N PRO A 542 -14.99 12.94 40.84
CA PRO A 542 -15.05 11.49 40.97
C PRO A 542 -15.77 11.11 42.27
N VAL A 543 -16.89 10.41 42.16
CA VAL A 543 -17.50 9.68 43.28
C VAL A 543 -17.02 8.24 43.20
N TYR A 544 -15.77 8.00 43.64
CA TYR A 544 -15.33 6.65 43.96
C TYR A 544 -14.35 6.69 45.14
N ARG A 545 -14.84 6.29 46.33
CA ARG A 545 -13.99 6.01 47.49
C ARG A 545 -13.53 4.56 47.40
N LYS A 546 -12.22 4.38 47.20
CA LYS A 546 -11.53 3.09 47.30
C LYS A 546 -11.78 2.49 48.68
N ARG A 547 -12.46 1.33 48.76
CA ARG A 547 -12.40 0.45 49.94
C ARG A 547 -11.21 -0.49 49.75
N THR A 548 -10.14 -0.23 50.48
CA THR A 548 -8.99 -1.12 50.58
C THR A 548 -9.37 -2.28 51.49
N ILE A 549 -9.39 -3.51 50.96
CA ILE A 549 -9.38 -4.73 51.77
C ILE A 549 -7.91 -5.19 51.80
N CYS A 550 -7.30 -5.14 52.99
CA CYS A 550 -5.97 -5.68 53.25
C CYS A 550 -6.04 -7.20 53.37
N CYS A 551 -5.36 -7.93 52.49
CA CYS A 551 -4.96 -9.31 52.77
C CYS A 551 -3.59 -9.30 53.46
N LEU A 552 -3.55 -9.74 54.72
CA LEU A 552 -2.33 -9.94 55.50
C LEU A 552 -1.62 -11.21 55.00
N SER A 553 -0.39 -11.04 54.53
CA SER A 553 0.59 -12.12 54.35
C SER A 553 1.30 -12.39 55.68
N PRO A 554 1.48 -13.64 56.11
CA PRO A 554 2.32 -13.94 57.26
C PRO A 554 3.78 -14.11 56.82
N LEU A 555 4.66 -13.40 57.54
CA LEU A 555 6.09 -13.65 57.76
C LEU A 555 7.12 -12.69 57.11
N PRO A 556 8.23 -12.45 57.83
CA PRO A 556 8.92 -11.16 57.85
C PRO A 556 10.25 -11.15 57.09
N ASP A 557 10.59 -9.94 56.64
CA ASP A 557 11.93 -9.40 56.43
C ASP A 557 12.90 -10.01 55.38
N SER A 558 13.03 -9.22 54.30
CA SER A 558 14.28 -8.82 53.61
C SER A 558 15.14 -9.82 52.80
N LYS A 559 15.05 -9.64 51.45
CA LYS A 559 16.09 -9.58 50.37
C LYS A 559 17.59 -9.85 50.70
N PRO A 560 18.47 -10.10 49.68
CA PRO A 560 18.26 -10.81 48.39
C PRO A 560 19.51 -11.62 47.88
N CYS A 561 19.34 -12.21 46.69
CA CYS A 561 20.34 -12.40 45.60
C CYS A 561 21.15 -13.71 45.44
N ARG A 562 20.85 -14.34 44.29
CA ARG A 562 21.71 -15.02 43.30
C ARG A 562 22.49 -16.27 43.72
N SER A 563 22.10 -17.41 43.15
CA SER A 563 22.94 -18.18 42.21
C SER A 563 22.21 -19.36 41.55
N TRP A 564 22.30 -19.38 40.21
CA TRP A 564 22.41 -20.50 39.24
C TRP A 564 22.94 -21.87 39.77
N PRO A 565 22.89 -22.97 38.98
CA PRO A 565 21.74 -23.84 38.73
C PRO A 565 22.06 -25.34 39.03
N GLY A 566 21.04 -26.19 38.93
CA GLY A 566 21.23 -27.62 38.63
C GLY A 566 21.10 -28.60 39.79
N LEU A 567 21.02 -29.88 39.38
CA LEU A 567 20.78 -31.12 40.13
C LEU A 567 19.30 -31.56 40.05
N THR A 568 18.96 -32.47 39.14
CA THR A 568 19.10 -33.96 39.24
C THR A 568 18.27 -34.53 40.39
N GLY A 569 17.37 -35.44 40.04
CA GLY A 569 16.34 -36.00 40.91
C GLY A 569 16.78 -37.11 41.87
N THR A 570 15.84 -38.06 42.01
CA THR A 570 15.69 -39.14 43.01
C THR A 570 15.33 -38.64 44.41
N ILE A 571 14.22 -39.06 45.01
CA ILE A 571 13.59 -40.41 45.06
C ILE A 571 12.15 -40.41 44.53
#